data_AF-A0A1J3DB69-F1
#
_entry.id   AF-A0A1J3DB69-F1
#
_cell.length_a   1.000
_cell.length_b   1.000
_cell.length_c   1.000
_cell.angle_alpha   90.00
_cell.angle_beta   90.00
_cell.angle_gamma   90.00
#
_symmetry.space_group_name_H-M   'P 1'
#
loop_
_entity.id
_entity.type
_entity.pdbx_description
1 polymer ?
#
loop_
_entity_poly.entity_id
_entity_poly.type
_entity_poly.pdbx_seq_one_letter_code
_entity_poly.pdbx_strand_id
1 'polypeptide(L)'
;MAKDVEGAEGFTARDYEDPAPTPFFDAEELTKWSLYRAVIAEFVATLLFLYVTVLTVIGYKIQSDTAAGGVDCGGVGILGIAWAFGGMIFILVYCTAGISGGHINPAVTFGLFLARKVSLIRAVLYMVAQCLGAI
;
A
#
# COMPACT_ATOMS: atom_id res chain seq x y z
N MET A 1 -8.77 32.63 -52.02
CA MET A 1 -9.63 31.58 -51.45
C MET A 1 -8.68 30.46 -50.99
N ALA A 2 -7.89 30.67 -49.93
CA ALA A 2 -8.23 30.41 -48.51
C ALA A 2 -8.93 29.04 -48.39
N LYS A 3 -8.16 27.92 -48.40
CA LYS A 3 -7.50 27.24 -47.28
C LYS A 3 -8.47 26.31 -46.54
N ASP A 4 -8.71 25.13 -47.12
CA ASP A 4 -9.39 23.99 -46.49
C ASP A 4 -8.37 22.89 -46.18
N VAL A 5 -7.68 22.98 -45.04
CA VAL A 5 -7.09 21.81 -44.36
C VAL A 5 -7.08 22.15 -42.87
N GLU A 6 -8.23 22.01 -42.20
CA GLU A 6 -8.24 21.77 -40.76
C GLU A 6 -8.04 20.28 -40.56
N GLY A 7 -6.77 19.89 -40.40
CA GLY A 7 -6.44 18.62 -39.78
C GLY A 7 -6.90 18.68 -38.33
N ALA A 8 -8.06 18.09 -38.06
CA ALA A 8 -8.40 17.65 -36.72
C ALA A 8 -7.42 16.54 -36.37
N GLU A 9 -6.25 16.92 -35.84
CA GLU A 9 -5.32 15.99 -35.22
C GLU A 9 -6.10 15.29 -34.10
N GLY A 10 -6.40 14.01 -34.35
CA GLY A 10 -7.09 13.16 -33.41
C GLY A 10 -6.33 13.18 -32.09
N PHE A 11 -7.07 13.43 -31.01
CA PHE A 11 -6.57 13.18 -29.66
C PHE A 11 -5.85 11.83 -29.66
N THR A 12 -4.55 11.87 -29.39
CA THR A 12 -3.69 10.68 -29.33
C THR A 12 -4.37 9.63 -28.46
N ALA A 13 -4.56 8.43 -29.02
CA ALA A 13 -5.09 7.29 -28.27
C ALA A 13 -4.30 7.16 -26.96
N ARG A 14 -5.00 6.96 -25.83
CA ARG A 14 -4.34 6.85 -24.53
C ARG A 14 -3.37 5.67 -24.56
N ASP A 15 -2.10 5.89 -24.19
CA ASP A 15 -1.09 4.83 -24.13
C ASP A 15 -1.40 3.76 -23.07
N TYR A 16 -2.30 4.08 -22.14
CA TYR A 16 -2.80 3.17 -21.11
C TYR A 16 -4.31 3.00 -21.27
N GLU A 17 -4.71 1.78 -21.60
CA GLU A 17 -6.09 1.34 -21.49
C GLU A 17 -6.31 0.70 -20.12
N ASP A 18 -7.32 1.18 -19.41
CA ASP A 18 -7.69 0.59 -18.14
C ASP A 18 -8.14 -0.87 -18.35
N PRO A 19 -7.64 -1.81 -17.54
CA PRO A 19 -8.14 -3.18 -17.59
C PRO A 19 -9.63 -3.18 -17.26
N ALA A 20 -10.35 -4.15 -17.85
CA ALA A 20 -11.77 -4.33 -17.60
C ALA A 20 -12.07 -4.41 -16.09
N PRO A 21 -13.20 -3.86 -15.61
CA PRO A 21 -13.55 -3.88 -14.21
C PRO A 21 -13.56 -5.32 -13.67
N THR A 22 -12.93 -5.53 -12.51
CA THR A 22 -12.90 -6.83 -11.87
C THR A 22 -14.33 -7.25 -11.49
N PRO A 23 -14.71 -8.52 -11.67
CA PRO A 23 -15.98 -9.03 -11.16
C PRO A 23 -16.10 -8.72 -9.68
N PHE A 24 -17.29 -8.31 -9.24
CA PHE A 24 -17.53 -7.98 -7.84
C PHE A 24 -17.23 -9.19 -6.93
N PHE A 25 -17.61 -10.38 -7.39
CA PHE A 25 -17.39 -11.65 -6.71
C PHE A 25 -16.74 -12.63 -7.69
N ASP A 26 -15.56 -13.15 -7.34
CA ASP A 26 -14.81 -14.13 -8.14
C ASP A 26 -14.29 -15.27 -7.23
N ALA A 27 -15.13 -16.29 -7.03
CA ALA A 27 -14.80 -17.43 -6.17
C ALA A 27 -13.67 -18.30 -6.75
N GLU A 28 -13.40 -18.20 -8.05
CA GLU A 28 -12.33 -18.96 -8.69
C GLU A 28 -10.95 -18.56 -8.14
N GLU A 29 -10.80 -17.31 -7.65
CA GLU A 29 -9.56 -16.85 -7.02
C GLU A 29 -9.12 -17.71 -5.84
N LEU A 30 -10.06 -18.33 -5.11
CA LEU A 30 -9.75 -19.19 -3.96
C LEU A 30 -8.99 -20.46 -4.35
N THR A 31 -9.06 -20.86 -5.62
CA THR A 31 -8.31 -22.00 -6.15
C THR A 31 -6.89 -21.63 -6.57
N LYS A 32 -6.60 -20.32 -6.72
CA LYS A 32 -5.34 -19.83 -7.27
C LYS A 32 -4.27 -19.71 -6.19
N TRP A 33 -3.13 -20.36 -6.40
CA TRP A 33 -1.99 -20.28 -5.48
C TRP A 33 -1.42 -18.85 -5.34
N SER A 34 -1.57 -18.03 -6.39
CA SER A 34 -1.18 -16.62 -6.36
C SER A 34 -1.97 -15.81 -5.33
N LEU A 35 -3.24 -16.15 -5.06
CA LEU A 35 -4.03 -15.46 -4.03
C LEU A 35 -3.40 -15.65 -2.66
N TYR A 36 -3.09 -16.89 -2.27
CA TYR A 36 -2.49 -17.18 -0.96
C TYR A 36 -1.13 -16.52 -0.80
N ARG A 37 -0.29 -16.53 -1.85
CA ARG A 37 0.98 -15.79 -1.86
C ARG A 37 0.78 -14.29 -1.65
N ALA A 38 -0.23 -13.71 -2.27
CA ALA A 38 -0.56 -12.30 -2.12
C ALA A 38 -1.07 -11.97 -0.71
N VAL A 39 -1.93 -12.81 -0.13
CA VAL A 39 -2.42 -12.66 1.25
C VAL A 39 -1.27 -12.75 2.25
N ILE A 40 -0.35 -13.70 2.08
CA ILE A 40 0.86 -13.80 2.91
C ILE A 40 1.75 -12.56 2.74
N ALA A 41 1.90 -12.05 1.51
CA ALA A 41 2.68 -10.84 1.27
C ALA A 41 2.10 -9.61 1.99
N GLU A 42 0.77 -9.43 1.97
CA GLU A 42 0.09 -8.35 2.71
C GLU A 42 0.24 -8.50 4.22
N PHE A 43 0.15 -9.72 4.76
CA PHE A 43 0.40 -10.00 6.17
C PHE A 43 1.85 -9.66 6.58
N VAL A 44 2.84 -10.17 5.85
CA VAL A 44 4.26 -9.94 6.18
C VAL A 44 4.62 -8.47 6.01
N ALA A 45 4.12 -7.81 4.97
CA ALA A 45 4.40 -6.39 4.76
C ALA A 45 3.80 -5.52 5.86
N THR A 46 2.55 -5.78 6.29
CA THR A 46 1.95 -5.04 7.40
C THR A 46 2.65 -5.30 8.73
N LEU A 47 3.07 -6.54 9.00
CA LEU A 47 3.89 -6.88 10.15
C LEU A 47 5.19 -6.09 10.18
N LEU A 48 5.93 -6.08 9.08
CA LEU A 48 7.19 -5.34 8.99
C LEU A 48 6.96 -3.82 9.09
N PHE A 49 5.90 -3.30 8.48
CA PHE A 49 5.53 -1.89 8.54
C PHE A 49 5.31 -1.45 9.99
N LEU A 50 4.48 -2.16 10.75
CA LEU A 50 4.18 -1.83 12.14
C LEU A 50 5.38 -2.09 13.04
N TYR A 51 6.10 -3.20 12.85
CA TYR A 51 7.30 -3.51 13.61
C TYR A 51 8.32 -2.37 13.56
N VAL A 52 8.69 -1.91 12.37
CA VAL A 52 9.72 -0.86 12.22
C VAL A 52 9.21 0.50 12.70
N THR A 53 7.99 0.88 12.33
CA THR A 53 7.47 2.22 12.64
C THR A 53 7.16 2.39 14.12
N VAL A 54 6.49 1.41 14.74
CA VAL A 54 6.16 1.45 16.17
C VAL A 54 7.42 1.35 17.02
N LEU A 55 8.39 0.50 16.64
CA LEU A 55 9.67 0.44 17.33
C LEU A 55 10.43 1.76 17.27
N THR A 56 10.36 2.48 16.15
CA THR A 56 10.98 3.81 16.00
C THR A 56 10.32 4.83 16.93
N VAL A 57 8.97 4.81 17.04
CA VAL A 57 8.22 5.70 17.95
C VAL A 57 8.57 5.40 19.41
N ILE A 58 8.59 4.12 19.81
CA ILE A 58 8.94 3.70 21.17
C ILE A 58 10.39 4.07 21.48
N GLY A 59 11.32 3.80 20.56
CA GLY A 59 12.74 4.13 20.71
C GLY A 59 12.97 5.62 20.90
N TYR A 60 12.31 6.46 20.09
CA TYR A 60 12.35 7.90 20.25
C TYR A 60 11.82 8.34 21.62
N LYS A 61 10.66 7.80 22.04
CA LYS A 61 10.07 8.13 23.33
C LYS A 61 11.02 7.82 24.50
N ILE A 62 11.69 6.67 24.48
CA ILE A 62 12.63 6.28 25.54
C ILE A 62 13.87 7.18 25.54
N GLN A 63 14.43 7.47 24.36
CA GLN A 63 15.68 8.26 24.24
C GLN A 63 15.50 9.74 24.57
N SER A 64 14.30 10.28 24.37
CA SER A 64 13.97 11.69 24.62
C SER A 64 13.34 11.97 25.99
N ASP A 65 13.04 10.93 26.78
CA ASP A 65 12.47 11.09 28.12
C ASP A 65 13.54 11.48 29.15
N THR A 66 13.68 12.78 29.38
CA THR A 66 14.62 13.34 30.35
C THR A 66 14.32 12.95 31.80
N ALA A 67 13.08 12.58 32.13
CA ALA A 67 12.72 12.08 33.46
C ALA A 67 13.19 10.64 33.70
N ALA A 68 13.38 9.87 32.63
CA ALA A 68 13.89 8.49 32.66
C ALA A 68 15.39 8.38 32.33
N GLY A 69 16.14 9.50 32.31
CA GLY A 69 17.57 9.54 32.01
C GLY A 69 17.92 9.65 30.53
N GLY A 70 16.93 9.95 29.67
CA GLY A 70 17.12 10.33 28.28
C GLY A 70 17.73 11.72 28.12
N VAL A 71 18.07 12.08 26.87
CA VAL A 71 18.72 13.35 26.53
C VAL A 71 17.74 14.22 25.75
N ASP A 72 17.68 15.52 26.08
CA ASP A 72 16.90 16.45 25.28
C ASP A 72 17.44 16.50 23.84
N CYS A 73 16.53 16.47 22.87
CA CYS A 73 16.85 16.25 21.45
C CYS A 73 17.57 14.92 21.14
N GLY A 74 17.48 13.93 22.04
CA GLY A 74 17.99 12.57 21.82
C GLY A 74 17.14 11.75 20.85
N GLY A 75 17.80 10.87 20.09
CA GLY A 75 17.16 9.95 19.15
C GLY A 75 16.84 10.58 17.79
N VAL A 76 15.89 9.98 17.06
CA VAL A 76 15.62 10.31 15.66
C VAL A 76 14.66 11.50 15.45
N GLY A 77 13.99 11.95 16.51
CA GLY A 77 13.00 13.03 16.44
C GLY A 77 11.72 12.66 15.67
N ILE A 78 10.76 13.59 15.64
CA ILE A 78 9.52 13.45 14.87
C ILE A 78 9.82 13.33 13.36
N LEU A 79 10.86 14.01 12.87
CA LEU A 79 11.30 13.89 11.48
C LEU A 79 11.72 12.45 11.15
N GLY A 80 12.48 11.79 12.02
CA GLY A 80 12.87 10.40 11.85
C GLY A 80 11.68 9.44 11.88
N ILE A 81 10.69 9.69 12.74
CA ILE A 81 9.43 8.93 12.76
C ILE A 81 8.71 9.08 11.41
N ALA A 82 8.56 10.31 10.91
CA ALA A 82 7.91 10.54 9.62
C ALA A 82 8.63 9.83 8.46
N TRP A 83 9.96 9.83 8.46
CA TRP A 83 10.78 9.07 7.51
C TRP A 83 10.61 7.56 7.65
N ALA A 84 10.47 7.03 8.86
CA ALA A 84 10.22 5.61 9.07
C ALA A 84 8.87 5.19 8.46
N PHE A 85 7.79 5.95 8.71
CA PHE A 85 6.48 5.66 8.12
C PHE A 85 6.49 5.76 6.60
N GLY A 86 6.95 6.88 6.04
CA GLY A 86 6.99 7.08 4.58
C GLY A 86 7.95 6.13 3.87
N GLY A 87 9.14 5.94 4.43
CA GLY A 87 10.18 5.05 3.89
C GLY A 87 9.76 3.58 3.89
N MET A 88 9.12 3.11 4.96
CA MET A 88 8.64 1.73 5.01
C MET A 88 7.51 1.47 4.01
N ILE A 89 6.56 2.40 3.84
CA ILE A 89 5.55 2.27 2.78
C ILE A 89 6.23 2.21 1.41
N PHE A 90 7.15 3.13 1.10
CA PHE A 90 7.88 3.12 -0.18
C PHE A 90 8.56 1.77 -0.45
N ILE A 91 9.34 1.26 0.51
CA ILE A 91 10.08 0.00 0.37
C ILE A 91 9.13 -1.19 0.21
N LEU A 92 8.14 -1.31 1.09
CA LEU A 92 7.27 -2.47 1.12
C LEU A 92 6.34 -2.52 -0.09
N VAL A 93 5.81 -1.36 -0.53
CA VAL A 93 5.05 -1.28 -1.79
C VAL A 93 5.93 -1.70 -2.96
N TYR A 94 7.17 -1.20 -3.04
CA TYR A 94 8.11 -1.60 -4.08
C TYR A 94 8.34 -3.12 -4.11
N CYS A 95 8.52 -3.75 -2.95
CA CYS A 95 8.74 -5.19 -2.85
C CYS A 95 7.50 -6.04 -3.16
N THR A 96 6.30 -5.56 -2.81
CA THR A 96 5.07 -6.36 -2.86
C THR A 96 4.13 -6.02 -4.01
N ALA A 97 4.37 -4.92 -4.73
CA ALA A 97 3.55 -4.51 -5.88
C ALA A 97 3.40 -5.63 -6.93
N GLY A 98 4.48 -6.34 -7.25
CA GLY A 98 4.46 -7.45 -8.21
C GLY A 98 3.84 -8.76 -7.69
N ILE A 99 3.49 -8.84 -6.40
CA ILE A 99 2.94 -10.05 -5.77
C ILE A 99 1.48 -9.84 -5.37
N SER A 100 1.20 -8.82 -4.55
CA SER A 100 -0.14 -8.55 -4.01
C SER A 100 -0.79 -7.28 -4.58
N GLY A 101 -0.01 -6.39 -5.20
CA GLY A 101 -0.40 -5.01 -5.48
C GLY A 101 0.06 -4.01 -4.42
N GLY A 102 0.63 -4.49 -3.31
CA GLY A 102 1.27 -3.67 -2.27
C GLY A 102 0.33 -2.69 -1.59
N HIS A 103 -0.79 -3.17 -1.05
CA HIS A 103 -1.78 -2.28 -0.42
C HIS A 103 -1.37 -1.89 1.00
N ILE A 104 -0.99 -2.87 1.82
CA ILE A 104 -0.47 -2.75 3.20
C ILE A 104 -1.42 -1.98 4.14
N ASN A 105 -2.65 -1.72 3.67
CA ASN A 105 -3.58 -0.81 4.31
C ASN A 105 -5.02 -1.17 3.91
N PRO A 106 -5.92 -1.40 4.89
CA PRO A 106 -7.32 -1.67 4.62
C PRO A 106 -8.02 -0.55 3.84
N ALA A 107 -7.69 0.71 4.08
CA ALA A 107 -8.29 1.85 3.38
C ALA A 107 -7.87 1.90 1.90
N VAL A 108 -6.62 1.56 1.59
CA VAL A 108 -6.13 1.46 0.19
C VAL A 108 -6.84 0.31 -0.52
N THR A 109 -6.93 -0.85 0.13
CA THR A 109 -7.64 -2.01 -0.39
C THR A 109 -9.11 -1.70 -0.65
N PHE A 110 -9.77 -1.00 0.29
CA PHE A 110 -11.16 -0.60 0.15
C PHE A 110 -11.36 0.41 -0.98
N GLY A 111 -10.50 1.41 -1.13
CA GLY A 111 -10.56 2.36 -2.23
C GLY A 111 -10.43 1.69 -3.60
N LEU A 112 -9.51 0.74 -3.74
CA LEU A 112 -9.34 -0.03 -4.98
C LEU A 112 -10.51 -0.99 -5.25
N PHE A 113 -11.11 -1.54 -4.20
CA PHE A 113 -12.36 -2.30 -4.32
C PHE A 113 -13.52 -1.44 -4.83
N LEU A 114 -13.71 -0.23 -4.28
CA LEU A 114 -14.73 0.72 -4.76
C LEU A 114 -14.50 1.12 -6.23
N ALA A 115 -13.24 1.21 -6.65
CA ALA A 115 -12.85 1.46 -8.03
C ALA A 115 -12.96 0.24 -8.95
N ARG A 116 -13.46 -0.92 -8.47
CA ARG A 116 -13.52 -2.21 -9.18
C ARG A 116 -12.18 -2.67 -9.76
N LYS A 117 -11.09 -2.42 -9.03
CA LYS A 117 -9.74 -2.93 -9.33
C LYS A 117 -9.40 -4.19 -8.55
N VAL A 118 -10.23 -4.56 -7.57
CA VAL A 118 -10.05 -5.69 -6.63
C VAL A 118 -11.40 -6.35 -6.41
N SER A 119 -11.45 -7.69 -6.37
CA SER A 119 -12.67 -8.46 -6.06
C SER A 119 -13.03 -8.35 -4.57
N LEU A 120 -14.30 -8.57 -4.21
CA LEU A 120 -14.73 -8.55 -2.81
C LEU A 120 -13.97 -9.59 -1.96
N ILE A 121 -13.77 -10.80 -2.49
CA ILE A 121 -13.09 -11.90 -1.79
C ILE A 121 -11.65 -11.50 -1.47
N ARG A 122 -10.92 -11.00 -2.48
CA ARG A 122 -9.54 -10.53 -2.30
C ARG A 122 -9.47 -9.37 -1.32
N ALA A 123 -10.39 -8.41 -1.43
CA ALA A 123 -10.43 -7.25 -0.55
C ALA A 123 -10.59 -7.65 0.93
N VAL A 124 -11.54 -8.55 1.23
CA VAL A 124 -11.77 -9.04 2.60
C VAL A 124 -10.55 -9.80 3.11
N LEU A 125 -9.99 -10.72 2.31
CA LEU A 125 -8.81 -11.50 2.72
C LEU A 125 -7.59 -10.61 2.97
N TYR A 126 -7.38 -9.59 2.15
CA TYR A 126 -6.30 -8.61 2.34
C TYR A 126 -6.50 -7.81 3.62
N MET A 127 -7.71 -7.30 3.88
CA MET A 127 -7.99 -6.54 5.11
C MET A 127 -7.78 -7.38 6.36
N VAL A 128 -8.21 -8.66 6.36
CA VAL A 128 -7.95 -9.58 7.47
C VAL A 128 -6.46 -9.81 7.65
N ALA A 129 -5.72 -10.09 6.57
CA ALA A 129 -4.26 -10.28 6.63
C ALA A 129 -3.53 -9.02 7.12
N GLN A 130 -3.94 -7.85 6.68
CA GLN A 130 -3.38 -6.56 7.09
C GLN A 130 -3.64 -6.28 8.58
N CYS A 131 -4.85 -6.54 9.07
CA CYS A 131 -5.17 -6.42 10.49
C CYS A 131 -4.40 -7.42 11.34
N LEU A 132 -4.29 -8.68 10.91
CA LEU A 132 -3.54 -9.69 11.63
C LEU A 132 -2.03 -9.42 11.62
N GLY A 133 -1.49 -8.88 10.53
CA GLY A 133 -0.08 -8.49 10.48
C GLY A 133 0.23 -7.27 11.34
N ALA A 134 -0.75 -6.38 11.53
CA ALA A 134 -0.59 -5.19 12.37
C ALA A 134 -0.66 -5.46 13.89
N ILE A 135 -1.21 -6.62 14.30
CA ILE A 135 -1.33 -7.06 15.71
C ILE A 135 -0.04 -7.75 16.16
#